data_AF-A7NGZ4-F1
#
_entry.id   AF-A7NGZ4-F1
#
_cell.length_a   1.000
_cell.length_b   1.000
_cell.length_c   1.000
_cell.angle_alpha   90.00
_cell.angle_beta   90.00
_cell.angle_gamma   90.00
#
_symmetry.space_group_name_H-M   'P 1'
#
loop_
_entity.id
_entity.type
_entity.pdbx_description
1 polymer ?
#
loop_
_entity_poly.entity_id
_entity_poly.type
_entity_poly.pdbx_seq_one_letter_code
_entity_poly.pdbx_strand_id
1 'polypeptide(L)'
;MIRCLHAITIILLTGFILLLSSFARAPLARGADSAVFAQPGNQPGRGTSALGDPPQPDTPPVDAATNAGAGTNATPTEAVQSAVTVFLPLIARPLPPLPDDWLGRVNGYRARAGVPLVSADVTLNNNCFEHARYMAENNDLTHNQNPSLPYASPAGQICAQKGNAWMGWGGAWRQRDAIDGWMESVGHRLWLLYPTTPTFGFGFYSNGQRSAAGLDVLSRARFDDDAAYAGWPVRYPAPGQQGVPATRYPITLQWPYFDQKPVVTGTSLRALPGTVLGHTTTTDLPVNHKGVAIIPNQAFPPNATIEVTVTGSYKGQPFSFTWQFQTGN
;
A
#
# COMPACT_ATOMS: atom_id res chain seq x y z
N MET A 1 57.85 -8.60 46.75
CA MET A 1 57.48 -9.25 48.02
C MET A 1 55.96 -9.17 48.14
N ILE A 2 55.22 -10.26 47.89
CA ILE A 2 54.55 -11.11 48.92
C ILE A 2 53.37 -10.34 49.55
N ARG A 3 52.06 -10.71 49.50
CA ARG A 3 51.32 -11.98 49.44
C ARG A 3 49.81 -11.67 49.19
N CYS A 4 49.11 -12.45 48.36
CA CYS A 4 48.13 -13.53 48.65
C CYS A 4 46.69 -13.16 49.05
N LEU A 5 45.76 -13.61 48.18
CA LEU A 5 44.49 -14.34 48.37
C LEU A 5 43.72 -14.17 49.69
N HIS A 6 42.40 -14.01 49.57
CA HIS A 6 41.42 -14.87 50.26
C HIS A 6 40.19 -15.09 49.36
N ALA A 7 39.91 -16.35 49.06
CA ALA A 7 38.65 -16.86 48.54
C ALA A 7 37.79 -17.31 49.73
N ILE A 8 36.48 -17.08 49.68
CA ILE A 8 35.51 -17.74 50.58
C ILE A 8 34.34 -18.27 49.73
N THR A 9 34.13 -19.57 49.86
CA THR A 9 33.04 -20.37 49.33
C THR A 9 32.10 -20.72 50.48
N ILE A 10 30.77 -20.49 50.38
CA ILE A 10 29.74 -21.14 51.22
C ILE A 10 28.47 -21.47 50.39
N ILE A 11 28.39 -22.73 49.98
CA ILE A 11 27.31 -23.76 50.06
C ILE A 11 25.84 -23.33 50.37
N LEU A 12 24.95 -23.58 49.38
CA LEU A 12 23.66 -24.32 49.36
C LEU A 12 22.76 -24.38 50.63
N LEU A 13 21.43 -24.11 50.49
CA LEU A 13 20.31 -25.10 50.50
C LEU A 13 18.89 -24.45 50.57
N THR A 14 17.88 -25.19 50.06
CA THR A 14 16.40 -25.11 50.30
C THR A 14 15.62 -23.96 49.64
N GLY A 15 14.38 -24.08 49.16
CA GLY A 15 13.39 -25.16 49.10
C GLY A 15 12.05 -24.58 48.56
N PHE A 16 11.30 -25.44 47.86
CA PHE A 16 9.88 -25.39 47.43
C PHE A 16 8.94 -24.27 47.95
N ILE A 17 8.05 -23.74 47.08
CA ILE A 17 6.59 -23.54 47.33
C ILE A 17 5.88 -23.29 45.97
N LEU A 18 4.88 -24.14 45.66
CA LEU A 18 3.84 -23.89 44.67
C LEU A 18 2.76 -22.99 45.27
N LEU A 19 2.27 -22.00 44.54
CA LEU A 19 0.90 -21.49 44.74
C LEU A 19 0.25 -21.16 43.39
N LEU A 20 -0.80 -21.93 43.07
CA LEU A 20 -1.81 -21.58 42.07
C LEU A 20 -2.69 -20.45 42.63
N SER A 21 -3.04 -19.48 41.77
CA SER A 21 -4.32 -18.77 41.93
C SER A 21 -4.83 -18.29 40.56
N SER A 22 -5.95 -18.88 40.19
CA SER A 22 -6.83 -18.49 39.09
C SER A 22 -7.56 -17.20 39.46
N PHE A 23 -7.56 -16.21 38.56
CA PHE A 23 -8.62 -15.21 38.52
C PHE A 23 -9.12 -15.07 37.09
N ALA A 24 -10.37 -15.49 36.90
CA ALA A 24 -11.17 -15.20 35.72
C ALA A 24 -11.79 -13.80 35.85
N ARG A 25 -11.68 -13.00 34.78
CA ARG A 25 -12.66 -11.96 34.43
C ARG A 25 -12.55 -11.66 32.93
N ALA A 26 -13.61 -12.00 32.19
CA ALA A 26 -13.91 -11.51 30.85
C ALA A 26 -14.83 -10.26 30.98
N PRO A 27 -15.27 -9.64 29.87
CA PRO A 27 -14.51 -9.06 28.75
C PRO A 27 -14.80 -7.54 28.64
N LEU A 28 -13.94 -6.78 27.96
CA LEU A 28 -14.29 -5.46 27.45
C LEU A 28 -14.05 -5.43 25.95
N ALA A 29 -15.15 -5.47 25.21
CA ALA A 29 -15.21 -5.21 23.80
C ALA A 29 -14.97 -3.72 23.54
N ARG A 30 -14.03 -3.40 22.65
CA ARG A 30 -14.08 -2.23 21.76
C ARG A 30 -13.44 -2.62 20.45
N GLY A 31 -14.23 -2.49 19.39
CA GLY A 31 -13.86 -2.84 18.03
C GLY A 31 -12.78 -1.93 17.46
N ALA A 32 -11.87 -2.56 16.74
CA ALA A 32 -11.09 -1.97 15.66
C ALA A 32 -10.90 -3.11 14.65
N ASP A 33 -11.90 -3.28 13.78
CA ASP A 33 -11.71 -4.05 12.57
C ASP A 33 -10.81 -3.25 11.62
N SER A 34 -9.81 -3.92 11.06
CA SER A 34 -8.91 -3.53 9.96
C SER A 34 -7.44 -3.27 10.33
N ALA A 35 -6.78 -4.27 10.93
CA ALA A 35 -5.32 -4.39 10.83
C ALA A 35 -4.94 -5.87 10.69
N VAL A 36 -5.10 -6.44 9.50
CA VAL A 36 -4.51 -7.75 9.18
C VAL A 36 -3.74 -7.66 7.87
N PHE A 37 -2.49 -7.20 7.97
CA PHE A 37 -1.37 -7.78 7.23
C PHE A 37 -0.18 -7.88 8.18
N ALA A 38 -0.14 -9.00 8.92
CA ALA A 38 1.10 -9.47 9.51
C ALA A 38 2.02 -9.98 8.38
N GLN A 39 3.28 -9.55 8.43
CA GLN A 39 4.33 -9.81 7.46
C GLN A 39 4.60 -11.30 7.19
N PRO A 40 5.23 -11.64 6.06
CA PRO A 40 6.09 -12.81 6.00
C PRO A 40 7.52 -12.46 5.55
N GLY A 41 8.53 -12.89 6.32
CA GLY A 41 9.91 -12.94 5.87
C GLY A 41 10.95 -12.86 6.99
N ASN A 42 11.24 -13.99 7.62
CA ASN A 42 12.35 -14.19 8.57
C ASN A 42 13.69 -13.74 7.97
N GLN A 43 14.14 -12.54 8.33
CA GLN A 43 15.56 -12.18 8.35
C GLN A 43 15.95 -12.09 9.83
N PRO A 44 16.91 -12.88 10.33
CA PRO A 44 17.32 -12.84 11.72
C PRO A 44 17.93 -11.46 12.01
N GLY A 45 17.14 -10.58 12.64
CA GLY A 45 17.57 -9.22 13.03
C GLY A 45 16.63 -8.06 12.64
N ARG A 46 15.57 -8.28 11.84
CA ARG A 46 14.57 -7.22 11.57
C ARG A 46 13.51 -7.23 12.67
N GLY A 47 13.33 -6.11 13.38
CA GLY A 47 12.18 -5.94 14.27
C GLY A 47 10.87 -5.85 13.46
N THR A 48 9.76 -5.53 14.13
CA THR A 48 8.45 -5.39 13.47
C THR A 48 8.35 -4.06 12.72
N SER A 49 7.34 -3.90 11.86
CA SER A 49 6.96 -2.61 11.27
C SER A 49 5.45 -2.44 11.28
N ALA A 50 4.99 -1.19 11.15
CA ALA A 50 3.61 -0.80 11.11
C ALA A 50 3.39 0.30 10.06
N LEU A 51 2.17 0.33 9.53
CA LEU A 51 1.68 1.34 8.62
C LEU A 51 0.69 2.23 9.38
N GLY A 52 0.73 3.53 9.13
CA GLY A 52 -0.31 4.45 9.63
C GLY A 52 -1.64 4.20 8.91
N ASP A 53 -2.63 5.04 9.16
CA ASP A 53 -3.76 5.12 8.24
C ASP A 53 -3.29 5.75 6.92
N PRO A 54 -3.92 5.48 5.77
CA PRO A 54 -3.64 6.27 4.58
C PRO A 54 -4.14 7.71 4.78
N PRO A 55 -3.50 8.72 4.16
CA PRO A 55 -3.96 10.10 4.26
C PRO A 55 -5.29 10.30 3.52
N GLN A 56 -6.03 11.35 3.86
CA GLN A 56 -7.28 11.72 3.20
C GLN A 56 -7.17 13.14 2.59
N PRO A 57 -7.66 13.38 1.36
CA PRO A 57 -7.73 14.72 0.78
C PRO A 57 -8.64 15.66 1.56
N ASP A 58 -8.33 16.96 1.52
CA ASP A 58 -9.16 18.00 2.14
C ASP A 58 -10.26 18.41 1.17
N THR A 59 -11.50 17.97 1.42
CA THR A 59 -12.71 18.29 0.63
C THR A 59 -12.63 18.02 -0.89
N PRO A 60 -13.76 17.86 -1.58
CA PRO A 60 -13.76 17.73 -3.04
C PRO A 60 -13.28 19.02 -3.74
N PRO A 61 -12.67 18.93 -4.94
CA PRO A 61 -12.50 20.07 -5.83
C PRO A 61 -13.86 20.73 -6.10
N VAL A 62 -13.88 22.05 -6.19
CA VAL A 62 -15.12 22.86 -6.06
C VAL A 62 -16.05 22.73 -7.27
N ASP A 63 -15.66 22.07 -8.38
CA ASP A 63 -16.41 22.16 -9.66
C ASP A 63 -16.88 20.82 -10.28
N ALA A 64 -16.94 19.71 -9.54
CA ALA A 64 -17.34 18.39 -10.12
C ALA A 64 -18.85 18.17 -10.32
N ALA A 65 -19.68 19.22 -10.35
CA ALA A 65 -21.12 19.11 -10.53
C ALA A 65 -21.64 20.02 -11.65
N THR A 66 -21.47 19.60 -12.91
CA THR A 66 -22.34 20.06 -14.00
C THR A 66 -22.93 18.88 -14.75
N ASN A 67 -24.21 18.67 -14.52
CA ASN A 67 -25.13 17.98 -15.42
C ASN A 67 -25.10 18.65 -16.80
N ALA A 68 -24.83 17.87 -17.85
CA ALA A 68 -25.28 18.13 -19.21
C ALA A 68 -25.64 16.74 -19.77
N GLY A 69 -26.89 16.41 -20.08
CA GLY A 69 -27.78 17.16 -20.97
C GLY A 69 -27.85 16.34 -22.27
N ALA A 70 -28.93 15.57 -22.42
CA ALA A 70 -29.17 14.69 -23.56
C ALA A 70 -29.20 15.47 -24.89
N GLY A 71 -28.50 14.94 -25.89
CA GLY A 71 -28.54 15.39 -27.28
C GLY A 71 -28.58 14.19 -28.23
N THR A 72 -29.56 14.17 -29.12
CA THR A 72 -29.91 13.08 -30.04
C THR A 72 -29.15 13.09 -31.37
N ASN A 73 -28.96 11.87 -31.91
CA ASN A 73 -28.81 11.44 -33.32
C ASN A 73 -27.60 11.88 -34.18
N ALA A 74 -26.81 10.90 -34.61
CA ALA A 74 -26.87 10.35 -35.97
C ALA A 74 -25.96 9.11 -36.11
N THR A 75 -26.45 8.06 -36.76
CA THR A 75 -25.73 6.81 -37.03
C THR A 75 -25.02 6.90 -38.40
N PRO A 76 -23.70 6.66 -38.51
CA PRO A 76 -23.09 6.28 -39.76
C PRO A 76 -23.03 4.75 -39.86
N THR A 77 -23.56 4.22 -40.95
CA THR A 77 -23.37 2.82 -41.36
C THR A 77 -21.94 2.68 -41.90
N GLU A 78 -21.06 2.03 -41.13
CA GLU A 78 -19.67 1.75 -41.54
C GLU A 78 -19.45 0.25 -41.76
N ALA A 79 -18.75 -0.06 -42.85
CA ALA A 79 -18.56 -1.41 -43.37
C ALA A 79 -17.67 -2.25 -42.43
N VAL A 80 -18.09 -3.49 -42.19
CA VAL A 80 -17.32 -4.48 -41.42
C VAL A 80 -16.13 -4.96 -42.25
N GLN A 81 -14.96 -4.38 -42.00
CA GLN A 81 -13.68 -4.98 -42.40
C GLN A 81 -13.19 -5.89 -41.27
N SER A 82 -13.11 -7.19 -41.55
CA SER A 82 -12.51 -8.18 -40.65
C SER A 82 -11.04 -7.85 -40.42
N ALA A 83 -10.72 -7.28 -39.26
CA ALA A 83 -9.36 -7.13 -38.80
C ALA A 83 -8.79 -8.51 -38.42
N VAL A 84 -7.73 -8.94 -39.10
CA VAL A 84 -6.94 -10.10 -38.70
C VAL A 84 -6.09 -9.70 -37.49
N THR A 85 -6.45 -10.19 -36.30
CA THR A 85 -5.66 -9.98 -35.08
C THR A 85 -4.43 -10.89 -35.13
N VAL A 86 -3.26 -10.29 -35.37
CA VAL A 86 -1.96 -10.98 -35.26
C VAL A 86 -1.52 -10.96 -33.80
N PHE A 87 -1.51 -12.12 -33.14
CA PHE A 87 -0.90 -12.28 -31.82
C PHE A 87 0.61 -12.42 -31.99
N LEU A 88 1.35 -11.32 -31.85
CA LEU A 88 2.79 -11.40 -31.64
C LEU A 88 3.03 -11.98 -30.24
N PRO A 89 3.84 -13.04 -30.09
CA PRO A 89 4.24 -13.50 -28.77
C PRO A 89 5.00 -12.35 -28.10
N LEU A 90 4.43 -11.81 -27.03
CA LEU A 90 5.11 -10.83 -26.20
C LEU A 90 6.29 -11.58 -25.55
N ILE A 91 7.51 -11.37 -26.07
CA ILE A 91 8.72 -11.78 -25.37
C ILE A 91 8.75 -10.95 -24.10
N ALA A 92 8.21 -11.53 -23.02
CA ALA A 92 8.10 -10.89 -21.73
C ALA A 92 9.51 -10.72 -21.17
N ARG A 93 10.10 -9.55 -21.43
CA ARG A 93 11.39 -9.19 -20.83
C ARG A 93 11.16 -9.12 -19.31
N PRO A 94 11.98 -9.82 -18.50
CA PRO A 94 11.87 -9.71 -17.06
C PRO A 94 12.03 -8.24 -16.67
N LEU A 95 11.09 -7.72 -15.89
CA LEU A 95 11.14 -6.34 -15.42
C LEU A 95 12.39 -6.17 -14.56
N PRO A 96 13.17 -5.07 -14.75
CA PRO A 96 14.37 -4.85 -13.96
C PRO A 96 14.03 -4.83 -12.46
N PRO A 97 14.93 -5.30 -11.58
CA PRO A 97 14.75 -5.19 -10.15
C PRO A 97 14.38 -3.76 -9.74
N LEU A 98 13.54 -3.62 -8.72
CA LEU A 98 13.19 -2.31 -8.21
C LEU A 98 14.44 -1.65 -7.58
N PRO A 99 14.72 -0.37 -7.89
CA PRO A 99 15.82 0.35 -7.28
C PRO A 99 15.74 0.41 -5.75
N ASP A 100 16.89 0.63 -5.12
CA ASP A 100 17.00 0.80 -3.68
C ASP A 100 16.70 2.23 -3.21
N ASP A 101 16.85 3.23 -4.09
CA ASP A 101 16.47 4.62 -3.81
C ASP A 101 14.95 4.80 -3.88
N TRP A 102 14.44 5.74 -3.07
CA TRP A 102 12.99 5.88 -2.90
C TRP A 102 12.27 6.25 -4.21
N LEU A 103 12.83 7.17 -5.00
CA LEU A 103 12.16 7.70 -6.20
C LEU A 103 12.14 6.66 -7.31
N GLY A 104 13.28 6.02 -7.55
CA GLY A 104 13.42 4.90 -8.47
C GLY A 104 12.49 3.74 -8.10
N ARG A 105 12.32 3.44 -6.81
CA ARG A 105 11.41 2.39 -6.35
C ARG A 105 9.94 2.74 -6.55
N VAL A 106 9.52 3.95 -6.17
CA VAL A 106 8.16 4.45 -6.44
C VAL A 106 7.86 4.44 -7.94
N ASN A 107 8.76 5.00 -8.75
CA ASN A 107 8.60 5.03 -10.21
C ASN A 107 8.66 3.64 -10.83
N GLY A 108 9.39 2.70 -10.23
CA GLY A 108 9.38 1.30 -10.62
C GLY A 108 8.00 0.66 -10.40
N TYR A 109 7.34 0.90 -9.27
CA TYR A 109 5.97 0.44 -9.03
C TYR A 109 4.95 1.12 -9.96
N ARG A 110 5.07 2.44 -10.17
CA ARG A 110 4.19 3.20 -11.05
C ARG A 110 4.31 2.75 -12.51
N ALA A 111 5.53 2.51 -13.00
CA ALA A 111 5.77 1.94 -14.33
C ALA A 111 5.13 0.54 -14.47
N ARG A 112 5.25 -0.31 -13.44
CA ARG A 112 4.61 -1.64 -13.43
C ARG A 112 3.09 -1.55 -13.46
N ALA A 113 2.50 -0.55 -12.81
CA ALA A 113 1.07 -0.29 -12.81
C ALA A 113 0.56 0.39 -14.09
N GLY A 114 1.45 0.84 -14.98
CA GLY A 114 1.09 1.58 -16.19
C GLY A 114 0.62 3.02 -15.93
N VAL A 115 1.00 3.62 -14.80
CA VAL A 115 0.66 5.01 -14.46
C VAL A 115 1.86 5.94 -14.69
N PRO A 116 1.65 7.25 -14.95
CA PRO A 116 2.73 8.20 -15.18
C PRO A 116 3.74 8.23 -14.03
N LEU A 117 5.02 8.44 -14.34
CA LEU A 117 6.05 8.59 -13.31
C LEU A 117 5.87 9.89 -12.53
N VAL A 118 6.42 9.95 -11.31
CA VAL A 118 6.48 11.18 -10.51
C VAL A 118 7.87 11.79 -10.51
N SER A 119 7.89 13.09 -10.28
CA SER A 119 9.06 13.87 -9.89
C SER A 119 9.16 14.01 -8.37
N ALA A 120 10.36 14.27 -7.86
CA ALA A 120 10.59 14.62 -6.47
C ALA A 120 10.50 16.14 -6.26
N ASP A 121 9.92 16.58 -5.15
CA ASP A 121 9.92 17.98 -4.72
C ASP A 121 10.76 18.13 -3.44
N VAL A 122 11.75 19.02 -3.48
CA VAL A 122 12.70 19.23 -2.37
C VAL A 122 12.03 19.76 -1.10
N THR A 123 11.01 20.61 -1.24
CA THR A 123 10.26 21.13 -0.10
C THR A 123 9.43 20.02 0.53
N LEU A 124 8.73 19.21 -0.27
CA LEU A 124 7.96 18.09 0.26
C LEU A 124 8.86 17.01 0.88
N ASN A 125 10.05 16.76 0.32
CA ASN A 125 11.03 15.87 0.93
C ASN A 125 11.43 16.33 2.34
N ASN A 126 11.71 17.63 2.51
CA ASN A 126 12.06 18.20 3.81
C ASN A 126 10.90 18.08 4.80
N ASN A 127 9.67 18.39 4.38
CA ASN A 127 8.46 18.22 5.19
C ASN A 127 8.33 16.77 5.69
N CYS A 128 8.50 15.79 4.79
CA CYS A 128 8.39 14.39 5.16
C CYS A 128 9.56 13.88 6.00
N PHE A 129 10.76 14.45 5.86
CA PHE A 129 11.89 14.12 6.73
C PHE A 129 11.63 14.60 8.16
N GLU A 130 11.14 15.83 8.33
CA GLU A 130 10.79 16.36 9.64
C GLU A 130 9.68 15.53 10.30
N HIS A 131 8.68 15.12 9.53
CA HIS A 131 7.65 14.22 10.05
C HIS A 131 8.18 12.83 10.42
N ALA A 132 9.01 12.23 9.57
CA ALA A 132 9.65 10.95 9.88
C ALA A 132 10.49 11.03 11.17
N ARG A 133 11.22 12.13 11.38
CA ARG A 133 11.95 12.37 12.62
C ARG A 133 11.02 12.47 13.82
N TYR A 134 9.96 13.26 13.73
CA TYR A 134 8.94 13.36 14.78
C TYR A 134 8.42 11.96 15.16
N MET A 135 8.01 11.15 14.19
CA MET A 135 7.43 9.83 14.44
C MET A 135 8.42 8.90 15.14
N ALA A 136 9.65 8.82 14.63
CA ALA A 136 10.68 7.91 15.17
C ALA A 136 11.11 8.30 16.59
N GLU A 137 11.26 9.59 16.87
CA GLU A 137 11.73 10.07 18.18
C GLU A 137 10.65 9.96 19.25
N ASN A 138 9.39 10.20 18.88
CA ASN A 138 8.26 10.15 19.80
C ASN A 138 7.58 8.77 19.89
N ASN A 139 7.97 7.80 19.07
CA ASN A 139 7.30 6.49 18.94
C ASN A 139 5.79 6.67 18.67
N ASP A 140 5.47 7.58 17.77
CA ASP A 140 4.12 8.03 17.46
C ASP A 140 3.87 7.92 15.95
N LEU A 141 3.09 6.92 15.53
CA LEU A 141 2.68 6.74 14.14
C LEU A 141 1.35 7.48 13.94
N THR A 142 1.41 8.67 13.34
CA THR A 142 0.29 9.61 13.35
C THR A 142 0.24 10.47 12.08
N HIS A 143 -0.95 10.96 11.75
CA HIS A 143 -1.19 12.02 10.75
C HIS A 143 -1.36 13.41 11.37
N ASN A 144 -1.25 13.51 12.69
CA ASN A 144 -1.41 14.75 13.42
C ASN A 144 -0.36 14.83 14.54
N GLN A 145 0.67 15.64 14.32
CA GLN A 145 1.72 15.86 15.30
C GLN A 145 1.15 16.59 16.51
N ASN A 146 1.61 16.20 17.70
CA ASN A 146 1.38 16.98 18.90
C ASN A 146 2.43 18.11 18.96
N PRO A 147 2.05 19.39 18.85
CA PRO A 147 2.99 20.51 18.86
C PRO A 147 3.74 20.68 20.20
N SER A 148 3.32 20.00 21.28
CA SER A 148 4.03 20.01 22.55
C SER A 148 5.19 19.02 22.63
N LEU A 149 5.36 18.14 21.64
CA LEU A 149 6.40 17.11 21.64
C LEU A 149 7.64 17.56 20.85
N PRO A 150 8.85 17.06 21.21
CA PRO A 150 10.06 17.33 20.46
C PRO A 150 9.91 17.01 18.98
N TYR A 151 10.56 17.82 18.14
CA TYR A 151 10.58 17.67 16.67
C TYR A 151 9.23 17.85 15.98
N ALA A 152 8.17 18.23 16.69
CA ALA A 152 6.96 18.70 16.06
C ALA A 152 7.27 19.99 15.28
N SER A 153 6.82 20.08 14.04
CA SER A 153 7.06 21.25 13.20
C SER A 153 5.90 21.52 12.24
N PRO A 154 5.68 22.78 11.84
CA PRO A 154 4.68 23.09 10.82
C PRO A 154 4.92 22.36 9.49
N ALA A 155 6.19 22.23 9.08
CA ALA A 155 6.56 21.52 7.85
C ALA A 155 6.29 20.02 7.96
N GLY A 156 6.65 19.40 9.08
CA GLY A 156 6.34 18.00 9.37
C GLY A 156 4.83 17.73 9.42
N GLN A 157 4.05 18.65 9.99
CA GLN A 157 2.60 18.54 10.04
C GLN A 157 1.97 18.49 8.64
N ILE A 158 2.50 19.24 7.67
CA ILE A 158 2.03 19.19 6.28
C ILE A 158 2.16 17.77 5.72
N CYS A 159 3.35 17.15 5.83
CA CYS A 159 3.51 15.77 5.35
C CYS A 159 2.69 14.78 6.19
N ALA A 160 2.53 15.01 7.50
CA ALA A 160 1.68 14.17 8.35
C ALA A 160 0.25 14.09 7.80
N GLN A 161 -0.34 15.22 7.42
CA GLN A 161 -1.73 15.25 6.94
C GLN A 161 -1.89 14.78 5.49
N LYS A 162 -0.82 14.86 4.68
CA LYS A 162 -0.86 14.63 3.22
C LYS A 162 -0.16 13.37 2.75
N GLY A 163 0.55 12.69 3.66
CA GLY A 163 1.44 11.60 3.30
C GLY A 163 1.05 10.25 3.89
N ASN A 164 1.49 9.20 3.22
CA ASN A 164 1.53 7.87 3.80
C ASN A 164 2.56 7.86 4.95
N ALA A 165 2.23 7.21 6.07
CA ALA A 165 3.11 7.09 7.23
C ALA A 165 3.53 5.63 7.47
N TRP A 166 4.77 5.43 7.92
CA TRP A 166 5.34 4.12 8.21
C TRP A 166 6.32 4.19 9.37
N MET A 167 6.37 3.14 10.18
CA MET A 167 7.32 2.99 11.27
C MET A 167 7.88 1.57 11.36
N GLY A 168 9.17 1.45 11.67
CA GLY A 168 9.86 0.19 11.89
C GLY A 168 10.65 0.20 13.20
N TRP A 169 10.64 -0.92 13.91
CA TRP A 169 11.41 -1.14 15.13
C TRP A 169 12.68 -1.94 14.83
N GLY A 170 13.79 -1.57 15.46
CA GLY A 170 15.14 -2.06 15.14
C GLY A 170 15.90 -1.16 14.16
N GLY A 171 17.21 -1.42 14.01
CA GLY A 171 18.13 -0.53 13.29
C GLY A 171 18.39 -0.88 11.82
N ALA A 172 17.76 -1.94 11.28
CA ALA A 172 18.11 -2.49 9.95
C ALA A 172 17.15 -2.04 8.81
N TRP A 173 16.30 -1.05 9.07
CA TRP A 173 15.33 -0.54 8.10
C TRP A 173 15.97 0.42 7.11
N ARG A 174 15.44 0.42 5.89
CA ARG A 174 15.86 1.26 4.77
C ARG A 174 14.63 1.90 4.12
N GLN A 175 14.85 2.95 3.34
CA GLN A 175 13.80 3.69 2.63
C GLN A 175 12.86 2.79 1.84
N ARG A 176 13.43 1.79 1.15
CA ARG A 176 12.69 0.82 0.35
C ARG A 176 11.62 0.04 1.12
N ASP A 177 11.84 -0.21 2.40
CA ASP A 177 10.97 -1.07 3.19
C ASP A 177 9.63 -0.41 3.51
N ALA A 178 9.66 0.92 3.71
CA ALA A 178 8.44 1.71 3.85
C ALA A 178 7.62 1.68 2.55
N ILE A 179 8.29 1.81 1.40
CA ILE A 179 7.64 1.80 0.08
C ILE A 179 7.02 0.43 -0.21
N ASP A 180 7.74 -0.65 0.04
CA ASP A 180 7.23 -2.01 -0.14
C ASP A 180 6.03 -2.27 0.80
N GLY A 181 6.13 -1.81 2.06
CA GLY A 181 5.05 -1.90 3.03
C GLY A 181 3.78 -1.14 2.59
N TRP A 182 3.91 0.09 2.09
CA TRP A 182 2.78 0.82 1.53
C TRP A 182 2.20 0.12 0.29
N MET A 183 3.06 -0.47 -0.54
CA MET A 183 2.62 -1.26 -1.68
C MET A 183 1.93 -2.56 -1.29
N GLU A 184 2.08 -3.10 -0.08
CA GLU A 184 1.30 -4.24 0.42
C GLU A 184 -0.07 -3.83 0.98
N SER A 185 -0.25 -2.56 1.33
CA SER A 185 -1.48 -2.03 1.90
C SER A 185 -2.38 -1.40 0.84
N VAL A 186 -3.67 -1.78 0.86
CA VAL A 186 -4.66 -1.27 -0.11
C VAL A 186 -4.71 0.26 -0.11
N GLY A 187 -4.97 0.91 1.02
CA GLY A 187 -5.16 2.37 1.05
C GLY A 187 -3.93 3.18 0.62
N HIS A 188 -2.75 2.80 1.12
CA HIS A 188 -1.50 3.50 0.81
C HIS A 188 -1.07 3.31 -0.64
N ARG A 189 -1.22 2.09 -1.17
CA ARG A 189 -0.95 1.76 -2.58
C ARG A 189 -1.80 2.61 -3.51
N LEU A 190 -3.08 2.76 -3.21
CA LEU A 190 -4.01 3.53 -4.05
C LEU A 190 -3.57 4.99 -4.20
N TRP A 191 -2.94 5.58 -3.18
CA TRP A 191 -2.34 6.91 -3.33
C TRP A 191 -1.01 6.89 -4.06
N LEU A 192 -0.14 5.92 -3.77
CA LEU A 192 1.16 5.79 -4.44
C LEU A 192 1.01 5.59 -5.95
N LEU A 193 -0.05 4.90 -6.37
CA LEU A 193 -0.38 4.65 -7.78
C LEU A 193 -1.39 5.65 -8.37
N TYR A 194 -1.78 6.70 -7.64
CA TYR A 194 -2.75 7.67 -8.16
C TYR A 194 -2.19 8.35 -9.42
N PRO A 195 -2.86 8.27 -10.57
CA PRO A 195 -2.26 8.62 -11.87
C PRO A 195 -2.07 10.12 -12.07
N THR A 196 -2.91 10.95 -11.43
CA THR A 196 -2.95 12.41 -11.57
C THR A 196 -2.22 13.14 -10.43
N THR A 197 -1.34 12.46 -9.71
CA THR A 197 -0.37 13.11 -8.82
C THR A 197 1.03 13.06 -9.46
N PRO A 198 1.53 14.15 -10.05
CA PRO A 198 2.80 14.16 -10.80
C PRO A 198 4.06 14.33 -9.93
N THR A 199 3.89 14.64 -8.65
CA THR A 199 4.99 15.03 -7.77
C THR A 199 4.75 14.51 -6.37
N PHE A 200 5.76 13.85 -5.80
CA PHE A 200 5.76 13.38 -4.41
C PHE A 200 6.91 14.01 -3.61
N GLY A 201 6.78 13.97 -2.29
CA GLY A 201 7.88 14.18 -1.36
C GLY A 201 8.09 12.96 -0.47
N PHE A 202 9.33 12.62 -0.16
CA PHE A 202 9.67 11.49 0.69
C PHE A 202 10.71 11.88 1.74
N GLY A 203 10.53 11.37 2.95
CA GLY A 203 11.49 11.49 4.03
C GLY A 203 11.60 10.19 4.80
N PHE A 204 12.82 9.87 5.22
CA PHE A 204 13.13 8.72 6.06
C PHE A 204 14.10 9.15 7.15
N TYR A 205 13.85 8.72 8.37
CA TYR A 205 14.70 9.00 9.52
C TYR A 205 14.88 7.73 10.35
N SER A 206 16.07 7.57 10.93
CA SER A 206 16.38 6.50 11.87
C SER A 206 17.21 7.04 13.03
N ASN A 207 16.84 6.68 14.26
CA ASN A 207 17.66 6.93 15.46
C ASN A 207 18.41 5.67 15.92
N GLY A 208 18.53 4.66 15.06
CA GLY A 208 19.20 3.39 15.35
C GLY A 208 18.33 2.37 16.10
N GLN A 209 17.33 2.82 16.87
CA GLN A 209 16.34 1.95 17.50
C GLN A 209 15.04 1.86 16.72
N ARG A 210 14.63 2.95 16.07
CA ARG A 210 13.42 3.06 15.27
C ARG A 210 13.74 3.76 13.96
N SER A 211 12.97 3.43 12.95
CA SER A 211 12.94 4.18 11.70
C SER A 211 11.51 4.57 11.38
N ALA A 212 11.33 5.68 10.71
CA ALA A 212 10.03 6.09 10.21
C ALA A 212 10.17 6.75 8.85
N ALA A 213 9.08 6.78 8.10
CA ALA A 213 9.02 7.38 6.79
C ALA A 213 7.69 8.10 6.56
N GLY A 214 7.77 9.21 5.83
CA GLY A 214 6.62 9.91 5.26
C GLY A 214 6.73 9.97 3.74
N LEU A 215 5.62 9.79 3.03
CA LEU A 215 5.53 9.99 1.58
C LEU A 215 4.32 10.87 1.26
N ASP A 216 4.54 12.15 0.98
CA ASP A 216 3.49 13.08 0.57
C ASP A 216 2.98 12.72 -0.83
N VAL A 217 1.71 12.32 -0.86
CA VAL A 217 1.00 11.83 -2.05
C VAL A 217 -0.19 12.71 -2.42
N LEU A 218 -0.45 13.78 -1.66
CA LEU A 218 -1.65 14.61 -1.79
C LEU A 218 -1.36 16.10 -2.04
N SER A 219 -0.22 16.65 -1.58
CA SER A 219 0.07 18.09 -1.70
C SER A 219 0.13 18.58 -3.15
N ARG A 220 0.37 17.69 -4.11
CA ARG A 220 0.41 17.99 -5.55
C ARG A 220 -0.57 17.14 -6.35
N ALA A 221 -1.57 16.55 -5.71
CA ALA A 221 -2.62 15.82 -6.42
C ALA A 221 -3.42 16.77 -7.32
N ARG A 222 -3.70 16.35 -8.55
CA ARG A 222 -4.48 17.12 -9.54
C ARG A 222 -5.76 16.39 -9.88
N PHE A 223 -6.70 16.36 -8.93
CA PHE A 223 -7.97 15.65 -9.10
C PHE A 223 -8.79 16.17 -10.29
N ASP A 224 -8.63 17.43 -10.69
CA ASP A 224 -9.29 18.00 -11.87
C ASP A 224 -8.81 17.34 -13.18
N ASP A 225 -7.62 16.73 -13.19
CA ASP A 225 -7.07 16.01 -14.35
C ASP A 225 -7.65 14.58 -14.46
N ASP A 226 -8.43 14.10 -13.47
CA ASP A 226 -8.89 12.71 -13.40
C ASP A 226 -9.76 12.31 -14.60
N ALA A 227 -10.59 13.22 -15.09
CA ALA A 227 -11.46 12.99 -16.25
C ALA A 227 -10.68 12.84 -17.56
N ALA A 228 -9.47 13.41 -17.64
CA ALA A 228 -8.62 13.33 -18.82
C ALA A 228 -7.73 12.08 -18.84
N TYR A 229 -7.56 11.40 -17.70
CA TYR A 229 -6.76 10.19 -17.62
C TYR A 229 -7.50 8.98 -18.22
N ALA A 230 -7.09 8.52 -19.40
CA ALA A 230 -7.72 7.40 -20.10
C ALA A 230 -7.39 6.01 -19.52
N GLY A 231 -6.48 5.92 -18.55
CA GLY A 231 -5.99 4.64 -18.01
C GLY A 231 -6.82 4.04 -16.88
N TRP A 232 -8.03 4.55 -16.61
CA TRP A 232 -8.91 4.00 -15.59
C TRP A 232 -9.58 2.67 -16.03
N PRO A 233 -9.83 1.72 -15.12
CA PRO A 233 -9.28 1.67 -13.76
C PRO A 233 -7.79 1.31 -13.75
N VAL A 234 -7.06 1.88 -12.80
CA VAL A 234 -5.68 1.44 -12.49
C VAL A 234 -5.76 0.07 -11.83
N ARG A 235 -5.04 -0.91 -12.39
CA ARG A 235 -5.01 -2.30 -11.93
C ARG A 235 -3.66 -2.61 -11.31
N TYR A 236 -3.68 -3.22 -10.13
CA TYR A 236 -2.47 -3.69 -9.49
C TYR A 236 -2.68 -5.00 -8.70
N PRO A 237 -1.86 -6.05 -8.89
CA PRO A 237 -0.83 -6.19 -9.93
C PRO A 237 -1.39 -6.01 -11.34
N ALA A 238 -0.58 -5.42 -12.22
CA ALA A 238 -0.99 -5.10 -13.59
C ALA A 238 -1.01 -6.35 -14.50
N PRO A 239 -1.72 -6.29 -15.65
CA PRO A 239 -1.65 -7.33 -16.67
C PRO A 239 -0.20 -7.64 -17.07
N GLY A 240 0.17 -8.92 -17.01
CA GLY A 240 1.51 -9.41 -17.34
C GLY A 240 2.60 -9.08 -16.31
N GLN A 241 2.26 -8.47 -15.16
CA GLN A 241 3.25 -8.15 -14.14
C GLN A 241 3.90 -9.43 -13.60
N GLN A 242 5.22 -9.40 -13.46
CA GLN A 242 6.01 -10.51 -12.92
C GLN A 242 6.57 -10.17 -11.53
N GLY A 243 6.89 -11.20 -10.76
CA GLY A 243 7.54 -11.07 -9.45
C GLY A 243 6.64 -10.48 -8.37
N VAL A 244 5.33 -10.68 -8.48
CA VAL A 244 4.39 -10.30 -7.42
C VAL A 244 4.67 -11.17 -6.19
N PRO A 245 4.74 -10.61 -4.96
CA PRO A 245 5.00 -11.41 -3.77
C PRO A 245 4.01 -12.58 -3.64
N ALA A 246 4.54 -13.79 -3.40
CA ALA A 246 3.77 -15.01 -3.15
C ALA A 246 3.19 -15.02 -1.72
N THR A 247 2.51 -13.94 -1.35
CA THR A 247 1.89 -13.73 -0.04
C THR A 247 0.38 -13.59 -0.24
N ARG A 248 -0.37 -13.18 0.80
CA ARG A 248 -1.78 -12.79 0.66
C ARG A 248 -1.94 -11.46 -0.09
N TYR A 249 -1.09 -11.18 -1.08
CA TYR A 249 -0.92 -9.86 -1.68
C TYR A 249 -2.25 -9.35 -2.27
N PRO A 250 -2.76 -8.18 -1.83
CA PRO A 250 -4.06 -7.72 -2.30
C PRO A 250 -4.00 -7.32 -3.76
N ILE A 251 -5.11 -7.54 -4.47
CA ILE A 251 -5.32 -7.09 -5.86
C ILE A 251 -6.30 -5.93 -5.82
N THR A 252 -6.03 -4.85 -6.56
CA THR A 252 -6.81 -3.61 -6.54
C THR A 252 -7.16 -3.14 -7.93
N LEU A 253 -8.41 -2.68 -8.09
CA LEU A 253 -8.84 -1.79 -9.17
C LEU A 253 -9.19 -0.45 -8.55
N GLN A 254 -8.73 0.63 -9.17
CA GLN A 254 -8.95 1.99 -8.69
C GLN A 254 -9.55 2.87 -9.76
N TRP A 255 -10.49 3.72 -9.35
CA TRP A 255 -11.10 4.79 -10.13
C TRP A 255 -10.84 6.15 -9.47
N PRO A 256 -11.20 7.28 -10.12
CA PRO A 256 -11.07 8.60 -9.52
C PRO A 256 -11.69 8.67 -8.13
N TYR A 257 -10.98 9.32 -7.20
CA TYR A 257 -11.31 9.36 -5.78
C TYR A 257 -12.67 10.02 -5.48
N PHE A 258 -12.99 11.11 -6.20
CA PHE A 258 -14.23 11.88 -6.02
C PHE A 258 -15.39 11.41 -6.91
N ASP A 259 -15.25 10.28 -7.60
CA ASP A 259 -16.29 9.75 -8.48
C ASP A 259 -17.12 8.64 -7.78
N GLN A 260 -17.96 7.95 -8.54
CA GLN A 260 -18.85 6.92 -8.05
C GLN A 260 -18.09 5.66 -7.63
N LYS A 261 -18.61 4.99 -6.59
CA LYS A 261 -18.13 3.68 -6.17
C LYS A 261 -18.57 2.63 -7.22
N PRO A 262 -17.67 1.74 -7.69
CA PRO A 262 -18.09 0.69 -8.62
C PRO A 262 -19.02 -0.31 -7.93
N VAL A 263 -19.91 -0.93 -8.69
CA VAL A 263 -20.74 -2.05 -8.25
C VAL A 263 -20.11 -3.33 -8.77
N VAL A 264 -19.82 -4.28 -7.89
CA VAL A 264 -19.25 -5.58 -8.25
C VAL A 264 -20.35 -6.63 -8.27
N THR A 265 -20.47 -7.36 -9.39
CA THR A 265 -21.42 -8.47 -9.55
C THR A 265 -20.75 -9.84 -9.47
N GLY A 266 -19.42 -9.91 -9.62
CA GLY A 266 -18.68 -11.16 -9.47
C GLY A 266 -17.17 -11.01 -9.57
N THR A 267 -16.45 -11.85 -8.84
CA THR A 267 -14.99 -11.95 -8.89
C THR A 267 -14.56 -13.42 -9.00
N SER A 268 -13.43 -13.65 -9.69
CA SER A 268 -12.77 -14.95 -9.73
C SER A 268 -11.26 -14.76 -9.61
N LEU A 269 -10.63 -15.68 -8.90
CA LEU A 269 -9.19 -15.71 -8.69
C LEU A 269 -8.72 -17.16 -8.87
N ARG A 270 -7.80 -17.40 -9.81
CA ARG A 270 -7.34 -18.75 -10.18
C ARG A 270 -5.83 -18.79 -10.32
N ALA A 271 -5.20 -19.82 -9.78
CA ALA A 271 -3.84 -20.19 -10.17
C ALA A 271 -3.92 -21.15 -11.37
N LEU A 272 -3.29 -20.79 -12.48
CA LEU A 272 -3.31 -21.60 -13.69
C LEU A 272 -2.44 -22.86 -13.52
N PRO A 273 -2.87 -24.01 -14.09
CA PRO A 273 -3.95 -24.16 -15.08
C PRO A 273 -5.39 -24.37 -14.54
N GLY A 274 -5.73 -24.08 -13.28
CA GLY A 274 -7.17 -24.09 -12.90
C GLY A 274 -7.55 -24.07 -11.43
N THR A 275 -6.61 -23.99 -10.49
CA THR A 275 -6.92 -24.00 -9.06
C THR A 275 -7.63 -22.71 -8.66
N VAL A 276 -8.90 -22.81 -8.25
CA VAL A 276 -9.64 -21.66 -7.70
C VAL A 276 -9.05 -21.28 -6.34
N LEU A 277 -8.76 -20.00 -6.16
CA LEU A 277 -8.24 -19.45 -4.91
C LEU A 277 -9.38 -18.75 -4.15
N GLY A 278 -9.59 -19.17 -2.91
CA GLY A 278 -10.53 -18.49 -2.01
C GLY A 278 -10.09 -17.05 -1.76
N HIS A 279 -11.03 -16.11 -1.81
CA HIS A 279 -10.79 -14.70 -1.63
C HIS A 279 -12.00 -13.99 -1.04
N THR A 280 -11.77 -12.80 -0.49
CA THR A 280 -12.83 -11.83 -0.22
C THR A 280 -12.74 -10.67 -1.21
N THR A 281 -13.88 -10.04 -1.46
CA THR A 281 -13.96 -8.87 -2.32
C THR A 281 -14.68 -7.77 -1.56
N THR A 282 -14.14 -6.56 -1.60
CA THR A 282 -14.78 -5.38 -1.02
C THR A 282 -14.64 -4.18 -1.95
N THR A 283 -15.61 -3.29 -1.86
CA THR A 283 -15.57 -1.94 -2.46
C THR A 283 -15.52 -0.86 -1.38
N ASP A 284 -15.63 -1.23 -0.10
CA ASP A 284 -15.41 -0.36 1.05
C ASP A 284 -13.91 -0.28 1.32
N LEU A 285 -13.26 0.66 0.63
CA LEU A 285 -11.82 0.86 0.69
C LEU A 285 -11.45 1.92 1.74
N PRO A 286 -10.24 1.83 2.34
CA PRO A 286 -9.76 2.82 3.29
C PRO A 286 -9.88 4.25 2.76
N VAL A 287 -10.13 5.20 3.66
CA VAL A 287 -10.30 6.65 3.37
C VAL A 287 -11.25 6.92 2.19
N ASN A 288 -12.26 6.08 2.01
CA ASN A 288 -13.29 6.21 0.97
C ASN A 288 -12.75 6.17 -0.47
N HIS A 289 -11.63 5.49 -0.72
CA HIS A 289 -11.18 5.23 -2.09
C HIS A 289 -12.27 4.56 -2.94
N LYS A 290 -12.28 4.86 -4.24
CA LYS A 290 -13.25 4.29 -5.19
C LYS A 290 -12.58 3.16 -5.94
N GLY A 291 -13.05 1.94 -5.71
CA GLY A 291 -12.40 0.79 -6.28
C GLY A 291 -12.92 -0.54 -5.80
N VAL A 292 -12.13 -1.57 -6.12
CA VAL A 292 -12.34 -2.95 -5.70
C VAL A 292 -11.03 -3.46 -5.11
N ALA A 293 -11.10 -4.09 -3.94
CA ALA A 293 -10.00 -4.88 -3.39
C ALA A 293 -10.40 -6.35 -3.36
N ILE A 294 -9.55 -7.21 -3.88
CA ILE A 294 -9.65 -8.67 -3.80
C ILE A 294 -8.51 -9.15 -2.92
N ILE A 295 -8.85 -9.79 -1.81
CA ILE A 295 -7.88 -10.23 -0.80
C ILE A 295 -7.87 -11.76 -0.79
N PRO A 296 -6.75 -12.41 -1.16
CA PRO A 296 -6.61 -13.84 -1.05
C PRO A 296 -6.77 -14.31 0.41
N ASN A 297 -7.50 -15.40 0.60
CA ASN A 297 -7.65 -16.03 1.92
C ASN A 297 -6.33 -16.68 2.39
N GLN A 298 -5.49 -17.06 1.43
CA GLN A 298 -4.19 -17.71 1.64
C GLN A 298 -3.13 -17.07 0.76
N ALA A 299 -1.86 -17.32 1.08
CA ALA A 299 -0.77 -16.87 0.23
C ALA A 299 -0.91 -17.44 -1.19
N PHE A 300 -0.55 -16.65 -2.19
CA PHE A 300 -0.45 -17.17 -3.55
C PHE A 300 0.61 -18.26 -3.64
N PRO A 301 0.43 -19.27 -4.50
CA PRO A 301 1.51 -20.20 -4.81
C PRO A 301 2.70 -19.45 -5.42
N PRO A 302 3.95 -19.81 -5.10
CA PRO A 302 5.14 -19.21 -5.71
C PRO A 302 5.27 -19.60 -7.18
N ASN A 303 5.83 -18.71 -8.00
CA ASN A 303 6.03 -18.88 -9.45
C ASN A 303 4.77 -19.31 -10.23
N ALA A 304 3.59 -18.89 -9.77
CA ALA A 304 2.33 -19.24 -10.39
C ALA A 304 1.83 -18.09 -11.26
N THR A 305 1.16 -18.44 -12.36
CA THR A 305 0.34 -17.47 -13.09
C THR A 305 -1.03 -17.39 -12.43
N ILE A 306 -1.37 -16.21 -11.94
CA ILE A 306 -2.64 -15.91 -11.31
C ILE A 306 -3.52 -15.18 -12.31
N GLU A 307 -4.69 -15.73 -12.59
CA GLU A 307 -5.74 -15.10 -13.36
C GLU A 307 -6.77 -14.47 -12.42
N VAL A 308 -7.11 -13.21 -12.71
CA VAL A 308 -8.11 -12.43 -12.00
C VAL A 308 -9.23 -12.08 -12.97
N THR A 309 -10.47 -12.26 -12.55
CA THR A 309 -11.64 -11.75 -13.27
C THR A 309 -12.50 -10.91 -12.34
N VAL A 310 -12.95 -9.74 -12.80
CA VAL A 310 -13.86 -8.85 -12.08
C VAL A 310 -14.96 -8.40 -13.03
N THR A 311 -16.20 -8.57 -12.62
CA THR A 311 -17.40 -8.14 -13.35
C THR A 311 -18.22 -7.20 -12.50
N GLY A 312 -18.84 -6.21 -13.14
CA GLY A 312 -19.57 -5.19 -12.41
C GLY A 312 -20.07 -4.07 -13.32
N SER A 313 -20.32 -2.91 -12.70
CA SER A 313 -20.58 -1.66 -13.41
C SER A 313 -19.92 -0.48 -12.73
N TYR A 314 -19.62 0.56 -13.52
CA TYR A 314 -19.09 1.83 -13.07
C TYR A 314 -19.81 2.95 -13.82
N LYS A 315 -20.38 3.92 -13.09
CA LYS A 315 -21.24 4.97 -13.66
C LYS A 315 -22.38 4.40 -14.53
N GLY A 316 -22.96 3.28 -14.08
CA GLY A 316 -24.01 2.54 -14.79
C GLY A 316 -23.55 1.74 -16.01
N GLN A 317 -22.28 1.87 -16.43
CA GLN A 317 -21.75 1.12 -17.56
C GLN A 317 -21.20 -0.23 -17.10
N PRO A 318 -21.64 -1.36 -17.68
CA PRO A 318 -21.13 -2.68 -17.31
C PRO A 318 -19.66 -2.83 -17.73
N PHE A 319 -18.89 -3.58 -16.93
CA PHE A 319 -17.53 -3.96 -17.26
C PHE A 319 -17.27 -5.44 -16.95
N SER A 320 -16.31 -6.01 -17.68
CA SER A 320 -15.71 -7.31 -17.40
C SER A 320 -14.22 -7.23 -17.66
N PHE A 321 -13.42 -7.35 -16.61
CA PHE A 321 -11.96 -7.34 -16.71
C PHE A 321 -11.42 -8.72 -16.36
N THR A 322 -10.63 -9.29 -17.28
CA THR A 322 -9.83 -10.50 -17.02
C THR A 322 -8.38 -10.20 -17.36
N TRP A 323 -7.47 -10.52 -16.45
CA TRP A 323 -6.03 -10.40 -16.70
C TRP A 323 -5.24 -11.38 -15.84
N GLN A 324 -3.95 -11.50 -16.15
CA GLN A 324 -3.05 -12.41 -15.47
C GLN A 324 -1.82 -11.66 -14.94
N PHE A 325 -1.22 -12.16 -13.86
CA PHE A 325 0.09 -11.77 -13.37
C PHE A 325 0.84 -13.00 -12.88
N GLN A 326 2.16 -12.88 -12.67
CA GLN A 326 3.01 -13.96 -12.17
C GLN A 326 3.57 -13.63 -10.79
N THR A 327 3.45 -14.58 -9.87
CA THR A 327 4.09 -14.48 -8.56
C THR A 327 5.58 -14.83 -8.65
N GLY A 328 6.36 -14.25 -7.73
CA GLY A 328 7.76 -14.61 -7.54
C GLY A 328 7.95 -15.87 -6.68
N ASN A 329 9.22 -16.15 -6.37
CA ASN A 329 9.61 -17.15 -5.37
C ASN A 329 9.18 -16.75 -3.95
#